data_AF-A0A131ZVJ9-F1
#
_entry.id   AF-A0A131ZVJ9-F1
#
_cell.length_a   1.000
_cell.length_b   1.000
_cell.length_c   1.000
_cell.angle_alpha   90.00
_cell.angle_beta   90.00
_cell.angle_gamma   90.00
#
_symmetry.space_group_name_H-M   'P 1'
#
loop_
_entity.id
_entity.type
_entity.pdbx_description
1 polymer ?
#
loop_
_entity_poly.entity_id
_entity_poly.type
_entity_poly.pdbx_seq_one_letter_code
_entity_poly.pdbx_strand_id
1 'polypeptide(L)'
;MKRFFQRLDNSSSYQRDHLRQQLDQSTNSSSMSGSFLGKVYNIGQYQCVVEDVIAEGGFSLVFLVKANNGIRYALKRLYVNNEQDLANCKREIEIATKLGSHKNIVKLIESTINYCGHDVFEIFILMQFCKGQLLHLMNERIINGFTENEILKILCDLCEAIGRMHSNNPPIIHRDLKVP
;
A
#
# COMPACT_ATOMS: atom_id res chain seq x y z
N MET A 1 4.67 3.46 6.37
CA MET A 1 4.13 3.56 4.99
C MET A 1 4.49 4.86 4.27
N LYS A 2 4.23 6.07 4.80
CA LYS A 2 4.55 7.37 4.13
C LYS A 2 6.01 7.59 3.65
N ARG A 3 7.03 6.90 4.21
CA ARG A 3 8.46 7.11 3.86
C ARG A 3 9.01 6.02 2.94
N PHE A 4 8.35 4.86 2.85
CA PHE A 4 8.60 3.91 1.77
C PHE A 4 8.32 4.55 0.40
N PHE A 5 7.35 5.45 0.32
CA PHE A 5 7.09 6.26 -0.88
C PHE A 5 8.18 7.29 -1.18
N GLN A 6 8.93 7.75 -0.17
CA GLN A 6 10.04 8.70 -0.34
C GLN A 6 11.32 8.04 -0.87
N ARG A 7 11.46 6.71 -0.75
CA ARG A 7 12.64 5.99 -1.26
C ARG A 7 12.57 5.68 -2.75
N LEU A 8 11.39 5.80 -3.36
CA LEU A 8 11.22 5.83 -4.81
C LEU A 8 11.64 7.18 -5.42
N ASP A 9 11.99 8.18 -4.61
CA ASP A 9 12.40 9.52 -5.07
C ASP A 9 13.86 9.58 -5.57
N ASN A 10 14.59 8.47 -5.70
CA ASN A 10 15.96 8.49 -6.24
C ASN A 10 16.05 8.40 -7.77
N SER A 11 14.92 8.33 -8.50
CA SER A 11 14.90 8.44 -9.97
C SER A 11 15.19 9.87 -10.43
N SER A 12 15.85 10.04 -11.57
CA SER A 12 16.03 11.37 -12.20
C SER A 12 14.67 12.04 -12.44
N SER A 13 14.59 13.38 -12.41
CA SER A 13 13.34 14.14 -12.62
C SER A 13 12.60 13.72 -13.91
N TYR A 14 13.36 13.45 -14.98
CA TYR A 14 12.84 12.97 -16.27
C TYR A 14 12.13 11.62 -16.18
N GLN A 15 12.67 10.68 -15.39
CA GLN A 15 12.07 9.36 -15.17
C GLN A 15 10.81 9.45 -14.32
N ARG A 16 10.74 10.41 -13.39
CA ARG A 16 9.54 10.63 -12.56
C ARG A 16 8.37 11.13 -13.41
N ASP A 17 8.63 12.05 -14.33
CA ASP A 17 7.61 12.58 -15.23
C ASP A 17 7.09 11.51 -16.19
N HIS A 18 7.93 10.56 -16.62
CA HIS A 18 7.49 9.43 -17.44
C HIS A 18 6.63 8.41 -16.65
N LEU A 19 6.98 8.11 -15.39
CA LEU A 19 6.19 7.23 -14.52
C LEU A 19 4.86 7.88 -14.11
N ARG A 20 4.86 9.21 -13.87
CA ARG A 20 3.64 10.01 -13.69
C ARG A 20 2.80 10.02 -14.95
N GLN A 21 3.41 10.22 -16.12
CA GLN A 21 2.70 10.11 -17.39
C GLN A 21 2.13 8.71 -17.64
N GLN A 22 2.68 7.62 -17.10
CA GLN A 22 2.06 6.29 -17.20
C GLN A 22 0.88 6.10 -16.23
N LEU A 23 0.92 6.73 -15.05
CA LEU A 23 -0.27 6.89 -14.21
C LEU A 23 -1.32 7.75 -14.93
N ASP A 24 -0.88 8.85 -15.57
CA ASP A 24 -1.72 9.88 -16.19
C ASP A 24 -2.23 9.53 -17.62
N GLN A 25 -1.54 8.67 -18.38
CA GLN A 25 -1.98 8.20 -19.71
C GLN A 25 -3.25 7.35 -19.62
N SER A 26 -3.59 6.91 -18.40
CA SER A 26 -4.89 6.31 -18.11
C SER A 26 -5.98 7.34 -17.74
N THR A 27 -5.67 8.64 -17.76
CA THR A 27 -6.53 9.74 -17.27
C THR A 27 -6.51 10.95 -18.20
N ASN A 28 -7.53 11.10 -19.04
CA ASN A 28 -7.80 12.42 -19.65
C ASN A 28 -8.40 13.35 -18.58
N SER A 29 -7.78 14.52 -18.46
CA SER A 29 -7.87 15.60 -17.46
C SER A 29 -9.13 15.81 -16.59
N SER A 30 -8.82 16.32 -15.37
CA SER A 30 -9.60 17.16 -14.44
C SER A 30 -10.44 16.50 -13.32
N SER A 31 -9.89 15.48 -12.66
CA SER A 31 -9.85 15.28 -11.20
C SER A 31 -9.29 13.87 -10.97
N MET A 32 -8.16 13.73 -10.27
CA MET A 32 -7.52 12.41 -10.09
C MET A 32 -8.50 11.40 -9.46
N SER A 33 -9.29 11.84 -8.48
CA SER A 33 -10.29 10.99 -7.81
C SER A 33 -11.39 10.47 -8.74
N GLY A 34 -11.86 11.26 -9.71
CA GLY A 34 -12.93 10.84 -10.63
C GLY A 34 -12.47 9.90 -11.75
N SER A 35 -11.21 10.00 -12.14
CA SER A 35 -10.66 9.32 -13.33
C SER A 35 -10.41 7.82 -13.18
N PHE A 36 -10.37 7.29 -11.95
CA PHE A 36 -10.14 5.88 -11.67
C PHE A 36 -11.40 5.12 -11.26
N LEU A 37 -12.48 5.82 -10.86
CA LEU A 37 -13.71 5.19 -10.39
C LEU A 37 -14.30 4.29 -11.48
N GLY A 38 -14.70 3.08 -11.09
CA GLY A 38 -15.25 2.08 -11.99
C GLY A 38 -14.22 1.36 -12.87
N LYS A 39 -12.94 1.77 -12.88
CA LYS A 39 -11.90 0.99 -13.57
C LYS A 39 -11.79 -0.40 -12.96
N VAL A 40 -11.51 -1.37 -13.82
CA VAL A 40 -11.37 -2.78 -13.44
C VAL A 40 -9.90 -3.17 -13.57
N TYR A 41 -9.34 -3.73 -12.50
CA TYR A 41 -8.02 -4.34 -12.50
C TYR A 41 -8.12 -5.83 -12.21
N ASN A 42 -7.30 -6.63 -12.89
CA ASN A 42 -7.18 -8.06 -12.66
C ASN A 42 -5.89 -8.33 -11.89
N ILE A 43 -6.01 -8.97 -10.72
CA ILE A 43 -4.89 -9.32 -9.84
C ILE A 43 -5.04 -10.80 -9.50
N GLY A 44 -4.28 -11.65 -10.19
CA GLY A 44 -4.47 -13.11 -10.14
C GLY A 44 -5.91 -13.50 -10.50
N GLN A 45 -6.59 -14.19 -9.58
CA GLN A 45 -8.00 -14.60 -9.72
C GLN A 45 -9.03 -13.50 -9.38
N TYR A 46 -8.58 -12.35 -8.88
CA TYR A 46 -9.46 -11.27 -8.42
C TYR A 46 -9.67 -10.24 -9.52
N GLN A 47 -10.94 -10.07 -9.90
CA GLN A 47 -11.37 -8.94 -10.70
C GLN A 47 -11.87 -7.85 -9.76
N CYS A 48 -11.20 -6.71 -9.73
CA CYS A 48 -11.40 -5.65 -8.76
C CYS A 48 -11.89 -4.36 -9.44
N VAL A 49 -13.04 -3.85 -9.01
CA VAL A 49 -13.60 -2.56 -9.45
C VAL A 49 -13.20 -1.48 -8.46
N VAL A 50 -12.63 -0.37 -8.94
CA VAL A 50 -12.27 0.79 -8.09
C VAL A 50 -13.52 1.51 -7.60
N GLU A 51 -13.65 1.63 -6.27
CA GLU A 51 -14.70 2.39 -5.60
C GLU A 51 -14.20 3.75 -5.08
N ASP A 52 -12.91 3.89 -4.76
CA ASP A 52 -12.32 5.15 -4.29
C ASP A 52 -10.78 5.18 -4.42
N VAL A 53 -10.18 6.37 -4.39
CA VAL A 53 -8.74 6.59 -4.23
C VAL A 53 -8.46 6.98 -2.78
N ILE A 54 -7.89 6.07 -1.99
CA ILE A 54 -7.75 6.25 -0.52
C ILE A 54 -6.38 6.75 -0.08
N ALA A 55 -5.36 6.68 -0.95
CA ALA A 55 -4.08 7.35 -0.75
C ALA A 55 -3.34 7.57 -2.06
N GLU A 56 -2.57 8.65 -2.11
CA GLU A 56 -1.66 8.99 -3.21
C GLU A 56 -0.26 9.27 -2.64
N GLY A 57 0.75 8.77 -3.34
CA GLY A 57 2.16 9.09 -3.14
C GLY A 57 2.87 9.15 -4.49
N GLY A 58 4.06 9.74 -4.55
CA GLY A 58 4.70 10.17 -5.81
C GLY A 58 4.67 9.19 -6.99
N PHE A 59 4.78 7.88 -6.73
CA PHE A 59 4.74 6.81 -7.74
C PHE A 59 3.77 5.67 -7.39
N SER A 60 2.83 5.90 -6.48
CA SER A 60 1.92 4.87 -6.01
C SER A 60 0.56 5.42 -5.63
N LEU A 61 -0.46 4.70 -6.06
CA LEU A 61 -1.85 4.92 -5.66
C LEU A 61 -2.31 3.76 -4.81
N VAL A 62 -3.17 4.05 -3.84
CA VAL A 62 -3.92 3.03 -3.11
C VAL A 62 -5.40 3.26 -3.35
N PHE A 63 -6.06 2.26 -3.91
CA PHE A 63 -7.49 2.27 -4.20
C PHE A 63 -8.25 1.47 -3.15
N LEU A 64 -9.46 1.92 -2.82
CA LEU A 64 -10.50 1.03 -2.32
C LEU A 64 -11.11 0.31 -3.52
N VAL A 65 -11.12 -1.01 -3.50
CA VAL A 65 -11.68 -1.82 -4.57
C VAL A 65 -12.68 -2.84 -4.04
N LYS A 66 -13.69 -3.17 -4.85
CA LYS A 66 -14.60 -4.29 -4.61
C LYS A 66 -14.28 -5.41 -5.60
N ALA A 67 -13.96 -6.59 -5.09
CA ALA A 67 -13.66 -7.76 -5.93
C ALA A 67 -14.93 -8.51 -6.36
N ASN A 68 -14.78 -9.39 -7.34
CA ASN A 68 -15.82 -10.32 -7.84
C ASN A 68 -16.41 -11.25 -6.78
N ASN A 69 -15.71 -11.47 -5.65
CA ASN A 69 -16.25 -12.18 -4.49
C ASN A 69 -17.11 -11.30 -3.56
N GLY A 70 -17.34 -10.03 -3.91
CA GLY A 70 -18.12 -9.06 -3.13
C GLY A 70 -17.36 -8.39 -1.98
N ILE A 71 -16.11 -8.78 -1.70
CA ILE A 71 -15.31 -8.25 -0.58
C ILE A 71 -14.55 -6.99 -1.01
N ARG A 72 -14.42 -6.03 -0.09
CA ARG A 72 -13.63 -4.82 -0.26
C ARG A 72 -12.17 -5.03 0.16
N TYR A 73 -11.26 -4.53 -0.66
CA TYR A 73 -9.82 -4.63 -0.47
C TYR A 73 -9.14 -3.27 -0.70
N ALA A 74 -7.90 -3.16 -0.22
CA ALA A 74 -7.01 -2.07 -0.60
C ALA A 74 -6.10 -2.55 -1.72
N LEU A 75 -6.13 -1.89 -2.87
CA LEU A 75 -5.24 -2.19 -4.00
C LEU A 75 -4.18 -1.11 -4.10
N LYS A 76 -2.93 -1.46 -3.77
CA LYS A 76 -1.78 -0.60 -4.05
C LYS A 76 -1.29 -0.87 -5.46
N ARG A 77 -1.25 0.17 -6.28
CA ARG A 77 -0.63 0.21 -7.61
C ARG A 77 0.63 1.06 -7.51
N LEU A 78 1.73 0.60 -8.09
CA LEU A 78 2.97 1.37 -8.18
C LEU A 78 3.76 1.02 -9.43
N TYR A 79 4.56 1.97 -9.89
CA TYR A 79 5.52 1.74 -10.97
C TYR A 79 6.95 1.87 -10.45
N VAL A 80 7.83 1.00 -10.94
CA VAL A 80 9.28 1.06 -10.69
C VAL A 80 10.02 0.91 -12.01
N ASN A 81 11.18 1.53 -12.14
CA ASN A 81 11.92 1.58 -13.41
C ASN A 81 13.39 1.14 -13.28
N ASN A 82 13.72 0.43 -12.21
CA ASN A 82 15.05 -0.11 -11.97
C ASN A 82 14.97 -1.41 -11.17
N GLU A 83 15.97 -2.26 -11.34
CA GLU A 83 16.01 -3.59 -10.71
C GLU A 83 16.07 -3.52 -9.17
N GLN A 84 16.70 -2.48 -8.62
CA GLN A 84 16.85 -2.33 -7.18
C GLN A 84 15.50 -2.08 -6.49
N ASP A 85 14.66 -1.23 -7.07
CA ASP A 85 13.31 -0.96 -6.57
C ASP A 85 12.37 -2.13 -6.82
N LEU A 86 12.51 -2.82 -7.96
CA LEU A 86 11.79 -4.07 -8.20
C LEU A 86 12.14 -5.13 -7.13
N ALA A 87 13.43 -5.28 -6.81
CA ALA A 87 13.89 -6.21 -5.76
C ALA A 87 13.35 -5.82 -4.38
N ASN A 88 13.26 -4.51 -4.09
CA ASN A 88 12.63 -4.03 -2.86
C ASN A 88 11.14 -4.39 -2.80
N CYS A 89 10.40 -4.19 -3.90
CA CYS A 89 8.98 -4.55 -3.97
C CYS A 89 8.76 -6.06 -3.82
N LYS A 90 9.57 -6.88 -4.50
CA LYS A 90 9.51 -8.35 -4.35
C LYS A 90 9.75 -8.79 -2.91
N ARG A 91 10.72 -8.18 -2.22
CA ARG A 91 10.99 -8.44 -0.81
C ARG A 91 9.83 -8.04 0.08
N GLU A 92 9.19 -6.89 -0.18
CA GLU A 92 7.99 -6.46 0.56
C GLU A 92 6.84 -7.46 0.41
N ILE A 93 6.57 -7.91 -0.82
CA ILE A 93 5.56 -8.94 -1.11
C ILE A 93 5.88 -10.22 -0.34
N GLU A 94 7.11 -10.71 -0.38
CA GLU A 94 7.54 -11.92 0.33
C GLU A 94 7.31 -11.81 1.85
N ILE A 95 7.70 -10.67 2.44
CA ILE A 95 7.51 -10.39 3.86
C ILE A 95 6.02 -10.35 4.21
N ALA A 96 5.21 -9.64 3.42
CA ALA A 96 3.77 -9.52 3.64
C ALA A 96 3.07 -10.89 3.56
N THR A 97 3.47 -11.75 2.62
CA THR A 97 3.01 -13.13 2.51
C THR A 97 3.35 -13.94 3.77
N LYS A 98 4.61 -13.88 4.23
CA LYS A 98 5.08 -14.63 5.41
C LYS A 98 4.38 -14.21 6.71
N LEU A 99 4.03 -12.94 6.84
CA LEU A 99 3.49 -12.37 8.07
C LEU A 99 1.96 -12.27 8.08
N GLY A 100 1.29 -12.43 6.94
CA GLY A 100 -0.14 -12.17 6.76
C GLY A 100 -1.11 -13.06 7.55
N SER A 101 -0.62 -14.04 8.32
CA SER A 101 -1.45 -14.83 9.23
C SER A 101 -1.66 -14.15 10.60
N HIS A 102 -0.92 -13.09 10.91
CA HIS A 102 -1.00 -12.42 12.21
C HIS A 102 -2.11 -11.36 12.25
N LYS A 103 -2.95 -11.37 13.30
CA LYS A 103 -4.13 -10.49 13.43
C LYS A 103 -3.79 -8.99 13.38
N ASN A 104 -2.61 -8.59 13.85
CA ASN A 104 -2.16 -7.19 13.89
C ASN A 104 -1.29 -6.79 12.68
N ILE A 105 -1.21 -7.63 11.64
CA ILE A 105 -0.48 -7.33 10.40
C ILE A 105 -1.45 -7.44 9.24
N VAL A 106 -1.48 -6.40 8.39
CA VAL A 106 -2.36 -6.37 7.21
C VAL A 106 -2.04 -7.54 6.30
N LYS A 107 -3.06 -8.34 5.98
CA LYS A 107 -2.92 -9.53 5.15
C LYS A 107 -2.77 -9.15 3.67
N LEU A 108 -1.72 -9.67 3.03
CA LEU A 108 -1.63 -9.73 1.57
C LEU A 108 -2.61 -10.79 1.05
N ILE A 109 -3.40 -10.41 0.04
CA ILE A 109 -4.38 -11.28 -0.62
C ILE A 109 -3.80 -11.84 -1.91
N GLU A 110 -3.24 -10.96 -2.75
CA GLU A 110 -2.62 -11.33 -4.02
C GLU A 110 -1.67 -10.21 -4.49
N SER A 111 -0.73 -10.53 -5.37
CA SER A 111 0.09 -9.54 -6.05
C SER A 111 0.37 -9.89 -7.50
N THR A 112 0.69 -8.90 -8.33
CA THR A 112 1.09 -9.11 -9.73
C THR A 112 2.18 -8.12 -10.10
N ILE A 113 3.13 -8.56 -10.93
CA ILE A 113 4.20 -7.71 -11.46
C ILE A 113 4.14 -7.84 -12.98
N ASN A 114 3.80 -6.74 -13.65
CA ASN A 114 3.70 -6.65 -15.10
C ASN A 114 4.90 -5.88 -15.65
N TYR A 115 5.57 -6.41 -16.67
CA TYR A 115 6.61 -5.68 -17.39
C TYR A 115 5.96 -4.79 -18.46
N CYS A 116 6.23 -3.48 -18.41
CA CYS A 116 5.64 -2.48 -19.29
C CYS A 116 6.59 -2.05 -20.42
N GLY A 117 7.78 -2.65 -20.54
CA GLY A 117 8.83 -2.21 -21.45
C GLY A 117 9.72 -1.13 -20.86
N HIS A 118 10.87 -0.89 -21.49
CA HIS A 118 11.85 0.15 -21.10
C HIS A 118 12.25 0.10 -19.60
N ASP A 119 12.44 -1.12 -19.07
CA ASP A 119 12.79 -1.39 -17.67
C ASP A 119 11.75 -0.91 -16.64
N VAL A 120 10.53 -0.62 -17.10
CA VAL A 120 9.41 -0.25 -16.22
C VAL A 120 8.58 -1.47 -15.87
N PHE A 121 8.23 -1.58 -14.60
CA PHE A 121 7.35 -2.60 -14.03
C PHE A 121 6.16 -1.94 -13.34
N GLU A 122 4.95 -2.38 -13.68
CA GLU A 122 3.73 -2.09 -12.93
C GLU A 122 3.49 -3.19 -11.91
N ILE A 123 3.23 -2.80 -10.67
CA ILE A 123 3.04 -3.74 -9.58
C ILE A 123 1.68 -3.49 -8.95
N PHE A 124 0.92 -4.57 -8.77
CA PHE A 124 -0.31 -4.59 -7.99
C PHE A 124 -0.10 -5.38 -6.71
N ILE A 125 -0.54 -4.82 -5.58
CA ILE A 125 -0.51 -5.46 -4.27
C ILE A 125 -1.92 -5.32 -3.67
N LEU A 126 -2.68 -6.41 -3.68
CA LEU A 126 -4.04 -6.49 -3.16
C LEU A 126 -3.99 -6.94 -1.70
N MET A 127 -4.57 -6.15 -0.81
CA MET A 127 -4.47 -6.32 0.64
C MET A 127 -5.84 -6.24 1.31
N GLN A 128 -5.95 -6.79 2.50
CA GLN A 128 -7.10 -6.56 3.37
C GLN A 128 -7.37 -5.06 3.54
N PHE A 129 -8.61 -4.64 3.36
CA PHE A 129 -9.03 -3.28 3.68
C PHE A 129 -9.33 -3.13 5.17
N CYS A 130 -8.62 -2.23 5.84
CA CYS A 130 -8.88 -1.87 7.23
C CYS A 130 -9.78 -0.62 7.28
N LYS A 131 -10.96 -0.76 7.87
CA LYS A 131 -11.88 0.37 8.11
C LYS A 131 -11.34 1.23 9.24
N GLY A 132 -11.19 2.53 8.99
CA GLY A 132 -10.65 3.49 9.96
C GLY A 132 -9.13 3.45 10.02
N GLN A 133 -8.49 4.61 9.83
CA GLN A 133 -7.05 4.77 10.04
C GLN A 133 -6.83 5.35 11.44
N LEU A 134 -5.80 4.90 12.15
CA LEU A 134 -5.47 5.46 13.48
C LEU A 134 -5.29 6.98 13.42
N LEU A 135 -4.72 7.52 12.34
CA LEU A 135 -4.62 8.96 12.11
C LEU A 135 -5.99 9.66 12.09
N HIS A 136 -7.00 9.03 11.52
CA HIS A 136 -8.35 9.59 11.51
C HIS A 136 -8.90 9.68 12.94
N LEU A 137 -8.75 8.63 13.74
CA LEU A 137 -9.13 8.63 15.16
C LEU A 137 -8.33 9.67 15.96
N MET A 138 -7.05 9.85 15.66
CA MET A 138 -6.21 10.90 16.26
C MET A 138 -6.74 12.29 15.92
N ASN A 139 -7.10 12.52 14.65
CA ASN A 139 -7.63 13.81 14.19
C ASN A 139 -8.98 14.14 14.84
N GLU A 140 -9.86 13.15 15.00
CA GLU A 140 -11.13 13.33 15.73
C GLU A 140 -10.92 13.67 17.21
N ARG A 141 -9.77 13.29 17.77
CA ARG A 141 -9.45 13.44 19.19
C ARG A 141 -8.31 14.42 19.46
N ILE A 142 -8.08 15.38 18.58
CA ILE A 142 -7.04 16.42 18.78
C ILE A 142 -7.22 17.15 20.12
N ILE A 143 -8.47 17.40 20.54
CA ILE A 143 -8.78 18.14 21.76
C ILE A 143 -8.72 17.25 23.01
N ASN A 144 -9.36 16.08 22.96
CA ASN A 144 -9.56 15.23 24.15
C ASN A 144 -8.49 14.13 24.31
N GLY A 145 -7.71 13.86 23.26
CA GLY A 145 -6.74 12.78 23.23
C GLY A 145 -7.36 11.39 23.34
N PHE A 146 -6.48 10.40 23.51
CA PHE A 146 -6.86 9.04 23.87
C PHE A 146 -6.77 8.85 25.38
N THR A 147 -7.65 8.01 25.90
CA THR A 147 -7.52 7.49 27.27
C THR A 147 -6.32 6.55 27.36
N GLU A 148 -5.78 6.37 28.58
CA GLU A 148 -4.68 5.43 28.83
C GLU A 148 -5.00 4.02 28.32
N ASN A 149 -6.22 3.52 28.56
CA ASN A 149 -6.65 2.21 28.09
C ASN A 149 -6.66 2.09 26.56
N GLU A 150 -6.98 3.15 25.82
CA GLU A 150 -6.92 3.14 24.35
C GLU A 150 -5.48 3.13 23.85
N ILE A 151 -4.62 3.93 24.46
CA ILE A 151 -3.19 3.96 24.16
C ILE A 151 -2.56 2.58 24.40
N LEU A 152 -2.85 1.96 25.55
CA LEU A 152 -2.36 0.63 25.89
C LEU A 152 -2.80 -0.42 24.86
N LYS A 153 -4.06 -0.41 24.43
CA LYS A 153 -4.53 -1.33 23.38
C LYS A 153 -3.77 -1.15 22.07
N ILE A 154 -3.59 0.09 21.61
CA ILE A 154 -2.84 0.40 20.39
C ILE A 154 -1.40 -0.10 20.50
N LEU A 155 -0.74 0.15 21.63
CA LEU A 155 0.64 -0.25 21.85
C LEU A 155 0.80 -1.77 22.00
N CYS A 156 -0.12 -2.45 22.67
CA CYS A 156 -0.12 -3.92 22.77
C CYS A 156 -0.24 -4.56 21.38
N ASP A 157 -1.22 -4.14 20.58
CA ASP A 157 -1.41 -4.64 19.21
C ASP A 157 -0.16 -4.39 18.33
N LEU A 158 0.46 -3.21 18.47
CA LEU A 158 1.70 -2.85 17.77
C LEU A 158 2.88 -3.75 18.21
N CYS A 159 3.04 -3.96 19.51
CA CYS A 159 4.10 -4.80 20.07
C CYS A 159 3.93 -6.27 19.67
N GLU A 160 2.71 -6.79 19.62
CA GLU A 160 2.43 -8.15 19.12
C GLU A 160 2.85 -8.29 17.65
N ALA A 161 2.50 -7.31 16.79
CA ALA A 161 2.94 -7.28 15.40
C ALA A 161 4.47 -7.27 15.26
N ILE A 162 5.14 -6.38 15.99
CA ILE A 162 6.62 -6.28 15.97
C ILE A 162 7.26 -7.56 16.49
N GLY A 163 6.73 -8.12 17.58
CA GLY A 163 7.17 -9.39 18.14
C GLY A 163 7.13 -10.51 17.09
N ARG A 164 6.05 -10.59 16.32
CA ARG A 164 5.92 -11.56 15.20
C ARG A 164 6.95 -11.34 14.10
N MET A 165 7.29 -10.09 13.77
CA MET A 165 8.33 -9.77 12.78
C MET A 165 9.71 -10.20 13.28
N HIS A 166 10.02 -9.89 14.54
CA HIS A 166 11.31 -10.19 15.17
C HIS A 166 11.50 -11.69 15.44
N SER A 167 10.41 -12.45 15.64
CA SER A 167 10.45 -13.91 15.80
C SER A 167 10.64 -14.67 14.48
N ASN A 168 10.68 -13.99 13.34
CA ASN A 168 10.98 -14.63 12.05
C ASN A 168 12.45 -15.09 12.01
N ASN A 169 12.76 -16.09 11.19
CA ASN A 169 14.14 -16.51 10.94
C ASN A 169 14.46 -16.35 9.43
N PRO A 170 15.33 -15.40 9.04
CA PRO A 170 15.99 -14.40 9.89
C PRO A 170 15.00 -13.33 10.42
N PRO A 171 15.31 -12.63 11.55
CA PRO A 171 14.47 -11.57 12.09
C PRO A 171 14.21 -10.45 11.08
N ILE A 172 12.97 -9.96 11.01
CA ILE A 172 12.59 -8.87 10.10
C ILE A 172 12.51 -7.56 10.87
N ILE A 173 13.33 -6.57 10.47
CA ILE A 173 13.31 -5.22 11.05
C ILE A 173 12.44 -4.32 10.18
N HIS A 174 11.37 -3.73 10.74
CA HIS A 174 10.41 -2.91 9.98
C HIS A 174 11.01 -1.62 9.40
N ARG A 175 11.88 -0.92 10.15
CA ARG A 175 12.61 0.32 9.78
C ARG A 175 11.77 1.58 9.45
N ASP A 176 10.46 1.50 9.24
CA ASP A 176 9.56 2.67 9.05
C ASP A 176 8.36 2.65 10.01
N LEU A 177 8.59 2.24 11.27
CA LEU A 177 7.54 2.28 12.29
C LEU A 177 7.27 3.74 12.65
N LYS A 178 6.04 4.19 12.49
CA LYS A 178 5.63 5.55 12.81
C LYS A 178 4.15 5.62 13.12
N VAL A 179 3.80 6.61 13.91
CA VAL A 179 2.41 7.07 14.03
C VAL A 179 2.07 7.79 12.71
N PRO A 180 0.95 7.42 12.04
CA PRO A 180 0.59 7.94 10.72
C PRO A 180 0.32 9.44 10.69
#